data_AF-A0AAV0S0N4-F1
#
_entry.id   AF-A0AAV0S0N4-F1
#
_cell.length_a   1.000
_cell.length_b   1.000
_cell.length_c   1.000
_cell.angle_alpha   90.00
_cell.angle_beta   90.00
_cell.angle_gamma   90.00
#
_symmetry.space_group_name_H-M   'P 1'
#
loop_
_entity.id
_entity.type
_entity.pdbx_description
1 polymer ?
#
loop_
_entity_poly.entity_id
_entity_poly.type
_entity_poly.pdbx_seq_one_letter_code
_entity_poly.pdbx_strand_id
1 'polypeptide(L)' 'MIEGEPLGEKIESISYEVKFEADEEGCACVVTSHYNAVGEYGIEEGEIEEGREKAMGIFRVVESYLLENPHLYN' A
#
# COMPACT_ATOMS: atom_id res chain seq x y z
N MET A 1 -6.55 16.26 3.68
CA MET A 1 -5.90 15.99 2.38
C MET A 1 -4.65 15.20 2.69
N ILE A 2 -4.60 13.93 2.31
CA ILE A 2 -3.37 13.14 2.39
C ILE A 2 -2.75 13.28 1.02
N GLU A 3 -1.73 14.14 0.91
CA GLU A 3 -0.96 14.30 -0.32
C GLU A 3 0.06 13.16 -0.41
N GLY A 4 0.17 12.55 -1.59
CA GLY A 4 1.24 11.63 -1.89
C GLY A 4 2.54 12.38 -2.17
N GLU A 5 3.67 11.70 -1.98
CA GLU A 5 4.96 12.20 -2.46
C GLU A 5 4.97 12.21 -4.00
N PRO A 6 5.81 13.05 -4.63
CA PRO A 6 5.97 13.03 -6.08
C PRO A 6 6.35 11.63 -6.58
N LEU A 7 5.73 11.19 -7.68
CA LEU A 7 5.99 9.87 -8.30
C LEU A 7 7.37 9.75 -8.98
N GLY A 8 8.14 10.85 -9.03
CA GLY A 8 9.39 10.94 -9.79
C GLY A 8 9.16 11.15 -11.29
N GLU A 9 10.23 11.05 -12.08
CA GLU A 9 10.20 11.33 -13.53
C GLU A 9 9.85 10.11 -14.38
N LYS A 10 9.97 8.90 -13.81
CA LYS A 10 9.85 7.63 -14.54
C LYS A 10 8.44 7.02 -14.50
N ILE A 11 7.58 7.46 -13.60
CA ILE A 11 6.27 6.86 -13.34
C ILE A 11 5.17 7.87 -13.66
N GLU A 12 4.29 7.52 -14.61
CA GLU A 12 3.14 8.34 -14.99
C GLU A 12 2.01 8.20 -13.98
N SER A 13 1.75 6.98 -13.51
CA SER A 13 0.73 6.70 -12.50
C SER A 13 0.99 5.40 -11.77
N ILE A 14 0.51 5.32 -10.52
CA ILE A 14 0.42 4.07 -9.76
C ILE A 14 -1.04 3.88 -9.36
N SER A 15 -1.59 2.69 -9.59
CA SER A 15 -2.88 2.28 -9.03
C SER A 15 -2.71 1.09 -8.12
N TYR A 16 -3.57 1.01 -7.10
CA TYR A 16 -3.54 -0.04 -6.10
C TYR A 16 -4.90 -0.73 -6.04
N GLU A 17 -4.89 -2.06 -6.10
CA GLU A 17 -6.04 -2.89 -5.77
C GLU A 17 -5.80 -3.54 -4.41
N VAL A 18 -6.73 -3.36 -3.47
CA VAL A 18 -6.64 -3.94 -2.12
C VAL A 18 -7.79 -4.93 -1.94
N LYS A 19 -7.44 -6.15 -1.53
CA LYS A 19 -8.40 -7.21 -1.22
C LYS A 19 -8.15 -7.72 0.19
N PHE A 20 -9.23 -7.87 0.95
CA PHE A 20 -9.19 -8.47 2.27
C PHE A 20 -9.95 -9.78 2.23
N GLU A 21 -9.30 -10.84 2.67
CA GLU A 21 -9.88 -12.17 2.79
C GLU A 21 -9.86 -12.58 4.26
N ALA A 22 -10.96 -13.15 4.76
CA ALA A 22 -11.01 -13.61 6.14
C ALA A 22 -10.03 -14.77 6.35
N ASP A 23 -9.31 -14.74 7.47
CA ASP A 23 -8.41 -15.80 7.91
C ASP A 23 -8.79 -16.23 9.34
N GLU A 24 -8.27 -17.36 9.83
CA GLU A 24 -8.74 -17.99 11.09
C GLU A 24 -8.72 -17.04 12.29
N GLU A 25 -7.74 -16.13 12.36
CA GLU A 25 -7.56 -15.19 13.47
C GLU A 25 -7.61 -13.71 13.05
N GLY A 26 -7.97 -13.42 11.80
CA GLY A 26 -7.91 -12.06 11.27
C GLY A 26 -8.24 -11.96 9.79
N CYS A 27 -7.39 -11.29 9.02
CA CYS A 27 -7.54 -11.20 7.57
C CYS A 27 -6.20 -11.23 6.85
N ALA A 28 -6.20 -11.84 5.67
CA ALA A 28 -5.14 -11.66 4.70
C ALA A 28 -5.45 -10.42 3.85
N CYS A 29 -4.56 -9.42 3.91
CA CYS A 29 -4.63 -8.24 3.04
C CYS A 29 -3.68 -8.42 1.85
N VAL A 30 -4.24 -8.53 0.66
CA VAL A 30 -3.49 -8.60 -0.61
C VAL A 30 -3.57 -7.25 -1.30
N VAL A 31 -2.42 -6.63 -1.52
CA VAL A 31 -2.29 -5.38 -2.29
C VAL A 31 -1.60 -5.69 -3.61
N THR A 32 -2.26 -5.37 -4.72
CA THR A 32 -1.67 -5.41 -6.07
C THR A 32 -1.42 -3.99 -6.53
N SER A 33 -0.16 -3.69 -6.84
CA SER A 33 0.27 -2.38 -7.33
C SER A 33 0.53 -2.44 -8.83
N HIS A 34 -0.13 -1.57 -9.60
CA HIS A 34 0.09 -1.43 -11.04
C HIS A 34 0.85 -0.14 -11.28
N TYR A 35 2.04 -0.28 -11.86
CA TYR A 35 2.89 0.85 -12.18
C TYR A 35 2.85 1.11 -13.69
N ASN A 36 2.49 2.34 -14.05
CA ASN A 36 2.56 2.81 -15.42
C ASN A 36 3.80 3.68 -15.58
N ALA A 37 4.78 3.18 -16.32
CA ALA A 37 6.02 3.91 -16.59
C ALA A 37 5.80 4.96 -17.68
N VAL A 38 6.59 6.02 -17.64
CA VAL A 38 6.70 6.95 -18.76
C VAL A 38 7.41 6.22 -19.90
N GLY A 39 6.87 6.25 -21.12
CA GLY A 39 7.53 5.68 -22.31
C GLY A 39 7.99 4.22 -22.12
N GLU A 40 9.26 3.95 -22.44
CA GLU A 40 9.89 2.63 -22.26
C GLU A 40 10.85 2.59 -21.05
N TYR A 41 10.69 3.51 -20.09
CA TYR A 41 11.51 3.49 -18.88
C TYR A 41 11.23 2.21 -18.06
N GLY A 42 12.30 1.54 -17.64
CA GLY A 42 12.20 0.47 -16.65
C GLY A 42 11.96 1.03 -15.25
N ILE A 43 11.08 0.38 -14.50
CA ILE A 43 10.88 0.66 -13.07
C ILE A 43 11.80 -0.27 -12.29
N GLU A 44 12.57 0.29 -11.36
CA GLU A 44 13.53 -0.48 -10.58
C GLU A 44 12.83 -1.18 -9.41
N GLU A 45 13.22 -2.42 -9.13
CA GLU A 45 12.64 -3.22 -8.04
C GLU A 45 12.76 -2.52 -6.67
N GLY A 46 13.84 -1.76 -6.46
CA GLY A 46 14.03 -0.97 -5.24
C GLY A 46 12.98 0.13 -5.04
N GLU A 47 12.53 0.78 -6.12
CA GLU A 47 11.47 1.80 -6.05
C GLU A 47 10.12 1.15 -5.68
N ILE A 48 9.86 -0.06 -6.17
CA ILE A 48 8.67 -0.85 -5.85
C ILE A 48 8.68 -1.28 -4.37
N GLU A 49 9.82 -1.76 -3.87
CA GLU A 49 9.94 -2.22 -2.49
C GLU A 49 9.84 -1.06 -1.49
N GLU A 50 10.38 0.13 -1.80
CA GLU A 50 10.20 1.32 -0.97
C GLU A 50 8.73 1.72 -0.86
N GLY A 51 8.01 1.73 -1.99
CA GLY A 51 6.57 2.00 -2.00
C GLY A 51 5.77 0.99 -1.17
N ARG A 52 6.14 -0.29 -1.25
CA ARG A 52 5.55 -1.37 -0.47
C ARG A 52 5.77 -1.18 1.03
N GLU A 53 6.99 -0.88 1.47
CA GLU A 53 7.30 -0.69 2.90
C GLU A 53 6.56 0.52 3.49
N LYS A 54 6.43 1.62 2.72
CA LYS A 54 5.60 2.78 3.12
C LYS A 54 4.15 2.38 3.33
N ALA A 55 3.56 1.62 2.39
CA ALA A 55 2.19 1.14 2.52
C ALA A 55 2.02 0.21 3.75
N MET A 56 2.96 -0.72 3.96
CA MET A 56 2.97 -1.59 5.14
C MET A 56 3.06 -0.81 6.45
N GLY A 57 3.83 0.28 6.49
CA GLY A 57 3.90 1.18 7.64
C GLY A 57 2.53 1.73 8.04
N ILE A 58 1.72 2.16 7.07
CA ILE A 58 0.36 2.64 7.32
C ILE A 58 -0.54 1.52 7.87
N PHE A 59 -0.49 0.32 7.27
CA PHE A 59 -1.26 -0.83 7.74
C PHE A 59 -0.93 -1.18 9.20
N ARG A 60 0.34 -1.23 9.57
CA ARG A 60 0.78 -1.54 10.96
C ARG A 60 0.26 -0.52 11.97
N VAL A 61 0.22 0.77 11.62
CA VAL A 61 -0.32 1.81 12.50
C VAL A 61 -1.82 1.64 12.71
N VAL A 62 -2.57 1.40 11.63
CA VAL A 62 -4.02 1.18 11.71
C VAL A 62 -4.34 -0.08 12.51
N GLU A 63 -3.65 -1.19 12.25
CA GLU A 63 -3.80 -2.44 12.98
C GLU A 63 -3.56 -2.26 14.49
N SER A 64 -2.43 -1.64 14.86
CA SER A 64 -2.10 -1.38 16.27
C SER A 64 -3.18 -0.53 16.95
N TYR A 65 -3.68 0.51 16.28
CA TYR A 65 -4.72 1.37 16.81
C TYR A 65 -6.04 0.62 17.04
N LEU A 66 -6.45 -0.23 16.09
CA LEU A 66 -7.68 -1.01 16.23
C LEU A 66 -7.57 -2.08 17.33
N LEU A 67 -6.39 -2.71 17.47
CA LEU A 67 -6.13 -3.68 18.54
C LEU A 67 -6.19 -3.03 19.93
N GLU A 68 -5.68 -1.81 20.08
CA GLU A 68 -5.78 -1.04 21.34
C GLU A 68 -7.21 -0.53 21.61
N ASN A 69 -8.05 -0.42 20.58
CA ASN A 69 -9.39 0.14 20.67
C ASN A 69 -10.46 -0.80 20.09
N PRO A 70 -10.63 -2.02 20.63
CA PRO A 70 -11.43 -3.09 20.02
C PRO A 70 -12.94 -2.83 20.01
N HIS A 71 -13.40 -1.71 20.57
CA HIS A 71 -14.79 -1.29 20.58
C HIS A 71 -15.14 -0.33 19.42
N LEU A 72 -14.14 0.22 18.73
CA LEU A 72 -14.34 1.08 17.57
C LEU A 72 -14.53 0.23 16.30
N TYR A 73 -15.37 0.70 15.38
CA TYR A 73 -15.61 0.07 14.07
C TYR A 73 -16.24 -1.35 14.09
N ASN A 74 -17.00 -1.68 15.13
CA ASN A 74 -17.84 -2.90 15.22
C ASN A 74 -19.28 -2.68 14.76
#